data_AF-A0A955RRP6-F1
#
_entry.id   AF-A0A955RRP6-F1
#
_cell.length_a   1.000
_cell.length_b   1.000
_cell.length_c   1.000
_cell.angle_alpha   90.00
_cell.angle_beta   90.00
_cell.angle_gamma   90.00
#
_symmetry.space_group_name_H-M   'P 1'
#
loop_
_entity.id
_entity.type
_entity.pdbx_description
1 polymer ?
#
loop_
_entity_poly.entity_id
_entity_poly.type
_entity_poly.pdbx_seq_one_letter_code
_entity_poly.pdbx_strand_id
1 'polypeptide(L)'
;MNVNPRNIIAVAAAVFLVMAGVYLVCSPRDIPPAETVITINDHRIPYAEYQRLLKEQGLDMPSAEVEQAFIDNLIRQKLVLQEAQRIGLDRDPEFLATVQRFWEQSLMRVMMEKKLKELQSRPAGHAPNDLRPDIDRWLEELRDNARVKINGKVLKD
;
A
#
# COMPACT_ATOMS: atom_id res chain seq x y z
N MET A 1 -21.06 2.02 -41.72
CA MET A 1 -21.62 1.76 -40.38
C MET A 1 -22.36 3.02 -39.93
N ASN A 2 -23.69 2.98 -39.88
CA ASN A 2 -24.52 4.16 -39.59
C ASN A 2 -24.78 4.19 -38.08
N VAL A 3 -24.03 4.99 -37.33
CA VAL A 3 -24.18 5.09 -35.88
C VAL A 3 -25.35 6.02 -35.60
N ASN A 4 -26.42 5.47 -35.01
CA ASN A 4 -27.68 6.17 -34.79
C ASN A 4 -27.48 7.26 -33.71
N PRO A 5 -27.74 8.55 -33.98
CA PRO A 5 -27.39 9.66 -33.07
C PRO A 5 -28.05 9.56 -31.69
N ARG A 6 -29.21 8.91 -31.59
CA ARG A 6 -29.89 8.63 -30.31
C ARG A 6 -29.09 7.70 -29.40
N ASN A 7 -28.34 6.76 -29.97
CA ASN A 7 -27.51 5.82 -29.19
C ASN A 7 -26.23 6.49 -28.69
N ILE A 8 -25.68 7.47 -29.43
CA ILE A 8 -24.50 8.24 -29.01
C ILE A 8 -24.84 9.11 -27.80
N ILE A 9 -25.99 9.78 -27.83
CA ILE A 9 -26.45 10.63 -26.72
C ILE A 9 -26.72 9.78 -25.46
N ALA A 10 -27.35 8.61 -25.63
CA ALA A 10 -27.59 7.69 -24.52
C ALA A 10 -26.30 7.18 -23.88
N VAL A 11 -25.28 6.84 -24.67
CA VAL A 11 -23.98 6.40 -24.17
C VAL A 11 -23.23 7.55 -23.47
N ALA A 12 -23.25 8.76 -24.04
CA ALA A 12 -22.61 9.92 -23.43
C ALA A 12 -23.25 10.29 -22.08
N ALA A 13 -24.59 10.24 -21.99
CA ALA A 13 -25.32 10.47 -20.75
C ALA A 13 -25.02 9.40 -19.68
N ALA A 14 -24.90 8.13 -20.10
CA ALA A 14 -24.52 7.05 -19.19
C ALA A 14 -23.09 7.20 -18.66
N VAL A 15 -22.12 7.58 -19.49
CA VAL A 15 -20.74 7.83 -19.06
C VAL A 15 -20.66 9.02 -18.10
N PHE A 16 -21.41 10.09 -18.36
CA PHE A 16 -21.46 11.26 -17.48
C PHE A 16 -22.07 10.93 -16.11
N LEU A 17 -23.14 10.14 -16.07
CA LEU A 17 -23.75 9.66 -14.81
C LEU A 17 -22.81 8.75 -14.00
N VAL A 18 -22.04 7.89 -14.67
CA VAL A 18 -21.05 7.05 -14.01
C VAL A 18 -19.89 7.89 -13.47
N MET A 19 -19.38 8.86 -14.23
CA MET A 19 -18.36 9.79 -13.73
C MET A 19 -18.85 10.61 -12.54
N ALA A 20 -20.06 11.18 -12.61
CA ALA A 20 -20.63 11.96 -11.52
C ALA A 20 -20.86 11.11 -10.25
N GLY A 21 -21.23 9.84 -10.41
CA GLY A 21 -21.34 8.88 -9.30
C GLY A 21 -20.01 8.59 -8.60
N VAL A 22 -18.90 8.56 -9.34
CA VAL A 22 -17.55 8.37 -8.78
C VAL A 22 -17.11 9.58 -7.94
N TYR A 23 -17.52 10.81 -8.31
CA TYR A 23 -17.22 12.01 -7.53
C TYR A 23 -17.99 12.09 -6.19
N LEU A 24 -19.19 11.50 -6.10
CA LEU A 24 -20.01 11.50 -4.87
C LEU A 24 -19.60 10.45 -3.83
N VAL A 25 -18.85 9.40 -4.24
CA VAL A 25 -18.43 8.30 -3.36
C VAL A 25 -17.11 8.62 -2.63
N CYS A 26 -16.44 9.73 -2.97
CA CYS A 26 -15.22 10.18 -2.32
C CYS A 26 -15.46 11.45 -1.48
N SER A 27 -16.45 11.44 -0.59
CA SER A 27 -16.45 12.40 0.52
C SER A 27 -15.42 11.94 1.56
N PRO A 28 -14.41 12.77 1.89
CA PRO A 28 -13.58 12.53 3.06
C PRO A 28 -14.51 12.38 4.27
N ARG A 29 -14.40 11.28 5.02
CA ARG A 29 -15.10 11.17 6.30
C ARG A 29 -14.57 12.28 7.20
N ASP A 30 -15.38 13.31 7.44
CA ASP A 30 -15.08 14.33 8.42
C ASP A 30 -15.03 13.69 9.80
N ILE A 31 -13.82 13.48 10.32
CA ILE A 31 -13.61 13.01 11.68
C ILE A 31 -14.06 14.14 12.62
N PRO A 32 -15.00 13.88 13.54
CA PRO A 32 -15.47 14.91 14.46
C PRO A 32 -14.32 15.47 15.29
N PRO A 33 -14.27 16.80 15.54
CA PRO A 33 -13.23 17.40 16.38
C PRO A 33 -13.12 16.77 17.77
N ALA A 34 -14.23 16.29 18.33
CA ALA A 34 -14.28 15.67 19.66
C ALA A 34 -13.53 14.33 19.76
N GLU A 35 -13.23 13.68 18.63
CA GLU A 35 -12.47 12.42 18.60
C GLU A 35 -10.98 12.65 18.26
N THR A 36 -10.59 13.90 17.99
CA THR A 36 -9.22 14.26 17.58
C THR A 36 -8.37 14.56 18.81
N VAL A 37 -7.20 13.92 18.91
CA VAL A 37 -6.23 14.15 20.00
C VAL A 37 -5.20 15.20 19.61
N ILE A 38 -4.74 15.16 18.36
CA ILE A 38 -3.71 16.08 17.86
C ILE A 38 -4.17 16.62 16.51
N THR A 39 -4.08 17.93 16.31
CA THR A 39 -4.26 18.60 15.02
C THR A 39 -2.98 19.34 14.65
N ILE A 40 -2.43 19.07 13.47
CA ILE A 40 -1.21 19.70 12.93
C ILE A 40 -1.54 20.22 11.54
N ASN A 41 -1.74 21.53 11.41
CA ASN A 41 -2.33 22.15 10.21
C ASN A 41 -3.66 21.45 9.86
N ASP A 42 -3.78 20.91 8.65
CA ASP A 42 -4.98 20.20 8.19
C ASP A 42 -4.99 18.70 8.55
N HIS A 43 -3.93 18.19 9.19
CA HIS A 43 -3.84 16.78 9.58
C HIS A 43 -4.39 16.55 10.99
N ARG A 44 -5.41 15.71 11.10
CA ARG A 44 -6.04 15.32 12.37
C ARG A 44 -5.66 13.89 12.72
N ILE A 45 -5.20 13.68 13.95
CA ILE A 45 -4.89 12.36 14.50
C ILE A 45 -6.01 11.99 15.48
N PRO A 46 -6.92 11.06 15.12
CA PRO A 46 -7.98 10.60 16.00
C PRO A 46 -7.43 9.78 17.17
N TYR A 47 -8.18 9.69 18.26
CA TYR A 47 -7.79 8.93 19.46
C TYR A 47 -7.44 7.48 19.14
N ALA A 48 -8.21 6.83 18.26
CA ALA A 48 -7.93 5.45 17.85
C ALA A 48 -6.56 5.30 17.15
N GLU A 49 -6.15 6.26 16.33
CA GLU A 49 -4.83 6.27 15.71
C GLU A 49 -3.74 6.57 16.73
N TYR A 50 -3.95 7.56 17.59
CA TYR A 50 -3.02 7.90 18.67
C TYR A 50 -2.71 6.70 19.57
N GLN A 51 -3.76 5.98 20.00
CA GLN A 51 -3.63 4.75 20.79
C GLN A 51 -2.86 3.64 20.06
N ARG A 52 -3.05 3.52 18.73
CA ARG A 52 -2.28 2.57 17.92
C ARG A 52 -0.80 2.96 17.90
N LEU A 53 -0.48 4.23 17.68
CA LEU A 53 0.90 4.72 17.64
C LEU A 53 1.62 4.52 18.98
N LEU A 54 0.94 4.75 20.11
CA LEU A 54 1.48 4.47 21.44
C LEU A 54 1.85 2.98 21.60
N LYS A 55 0.96 2.07 21.22
CA LYS A 55 1.21 0.62 21.27
C LYS A 55 2.35 0.17 20.35
N GLU A 56 2.45 0.75 19.16
CA GLU A 56 3.56 0.48 18.22
C GLU A 56 4.92 0.89 18.82
N GLN A 57 4.95 1.87 19.73
CA GLN A 57 6.14 2.25 20.50
C GLN A 57 6.30 1.46 21.82
N GLY A 58 5.41 0.51 22.12
CA GLY A 58 5.42 -0.25 23.37
C GLY A 58 4.96 0.55 24.60
N LEU A 59 4.18 1.61 24.40
CA LEU A 59 3.68 2.50 25.46
C LEU A 59 2.19 2.22 25.74
N ASP A 60 1.88 1.20 26.53
CA ASP A 60 0.47 0.86 26.86
C ASP A 60 -0.16 1.83 27.88
N MET A 61 0.60 2.29 28.87
CA MET A 61 0.19 3.27 29.89
C MET A 61 1.39 4.15 30.26
N PRO A 62 1.77 5.11 29.40
CA PRO A 62 2.88 6.00 29.69
C PRO A 62 2.56 6.91 30.88
N SER A 63 3.60 7.34 31.61
CA SER A 63 3.44 8.48 32.52
C SER A 63 3.17 9.75 31.72
N ALA A 64 2.61 10.79 32.36
CA ALA A 64 2.32 12.05 31.69
C ALA A 64 3.56 12.69 31.02
N GLU A 65 4.74 12.53 31.62
CA GLU A 65 6.01 13.02 31.03
C GLU A 65 6.40 12.26 29.77
N VAL A 66 6.30 10.92 29.80
CA VAL A 66 6.60 10.06 28.64
C VAL A 66 5.59 10.30 27.52
N GLU A 67 4.32 10.47 27.87
CA GLU A 67 3.26 10.78 26.93
C GLU A 67 3.49 12.13 26.23
N GLN A 68 3.83 13.18 27.00
CA GLN A 68 4.15 14.49 26.43
C GLN A 68 5.36 14.43 25.50
N ALA A 69 6.43 13.73 25.89
CA ALA A 69 7.61 13.56 25.06
C ALA A 69 7.29 12.82 23.75
N PHE A 70 6.42 11.82 23.80
CA PHE A 70 5.92 11.10 22.63
C PHE A 70 5.12 12.02 21.69
N ILE A 71 4.18 12.79 22.23
CA ILE A 71 3.38 13.77 21.47
C ILE A 71 4.30 14.78 20.77
N ASP A 72 5.26 15.35 21.49
CA ASP A 72 6.19 16.33 20.94
C ASP A 72 7.03 15.73 19.80
N ASN A 73 7.48 14.48 19.96
CA ASN A 73 8.21 13.77 18.91
C ASN A 73 7.34 13.50 17.69
N LEU A 74 6.10 13.07 17.89
CA LEU A 74 5.13 12.83 16.82
C LEU A 74 4.85 14.11 16.03
N ILE A 75 4.67 15.25 16.73
CA ILE A 75 4.50 16.56 16.08
C ILE A 75 5.71 16.90 15.22
N ARG A 76 6.93 16.77 15.76
CA ARG A 76 8.18 17.04 15.02
C ARG A 76 8.29 16.19 13.75
N GLN A 77 8.01 14.88 13.84
CA GLN A 77 8.03 14.00 12.68
C GLN A 77 7.02 14.42 11.62
N LYS A 78 5.79 14.74 12.01
CA LYS A 78 4.73 15.16 11.08
C LYS A 78 5.05 16.48 10.39
N LEU A 79 5.64 17.45 11.10
CA LEU A 79 6.08 18.71 10.51
C LEU A 79 7.15 18.50 9.44
N VAL A 80 8.14 17.64 9.69
CA VAL A 80 9.18 17.32 8.69
C VAL A 80 8.58 16.63 7.46
N LEU A 81 7.63 15.71 7.65
CA LEU A 81 6.94 15.05 6.54
C LEU A 81 6.11 16.04 5.71
N GLN A 82 5.39 16.95 6.36
CA GLN A 82 4.64 18.00 5.67
C GLN A 82 5.57 18.93 4.87
N GLU A 83 6.73 19.28 5.41
CA GLU A 83 7.72 20.08 4.69
C GLU A 83 8.30 19.32 3.49
N ALA A 84 8.63 18.04 3.65
CA ALA A 84 9.08 17.17 2.57
C ALA A 84 8.06 17.10 1.41
N GLN A 85 6.77 17.00 1.73
CA GLN A 85 5.68 17.05 0.75
C GLN A 85 5.55 18.44 0.12
N ARG A 86 5.67 19.52 0.92
CA ARG A 86 5.57 20.90 0.42
C ARG A 86 6.62 21.20 -0.64
N ILE A 87 7.83 20.68 -0.47
CA ILE A 87 8.94 20.84 -1.44
C ILE A 87 8.95 19.75 -2.53
N GLY A 88 8.02 18.79 -2.50
CA GLY A 88 7.82 17.79 -3.55
C GLY A 88 8.75 16.58 -3.51
N LEU A 89 9.38 16.27 -2.36
CA LEU A 89 10.22 15.06 -2.23
C LEU A 89 9.42 13.77 -2.41
N ASP A 90 8.12 13.78 -2.13
CA ASP A 90 7.22 12.66 -2.34
C ASP A 90 6.99 12.33 -3.84
N ARG A 91 7.43 13.21 -4.75
CA ARG A 91 7.34 13.06 -6.20
C ARG A 91 8.70 12.93 -6.88
N ASP A 92 9.77 12.97 -6.10
CA ASP A 92 11.13 12.83 -6.60
C ASP A 92 11.33 11.44 -7.24
N PRO A 93 11.88 11.35 -8.47
CA PRO A 93 12.05 10.07 -9.14
C PRO A 93 12.93 9.06 -8.39
N GLU A 94 13.95 9.53 -7.66
CA GLU A 94 14.84 8.66 -6.89
C GLU A 94 14.14 8.13 -5.64
N PHE A 95 13.38 8.98 -4.95
CA PHE A 95 12.51 8.56 -3.85
C PHE A 95 11.46 7.54 -4.32
N LEU A 96 10.73 7.83 -5.41
CA LEU A 96 9.73 6.93 -5.97
C LEU A 96 10.32 5.59 -6.39
N ALA A 97 11.51 5.59 -7.00
CA ALA A 97 12.22 4.35 -7.33
C ALA A 97 12.57 3.54 -6.08
N THR A 98 12.90 4.21 -4.98
CA THR A 98 13.19 3.54 -3.69
C THR A 98 11.92 2.96 -3.07
N VAL A 99 10.80 3.70 -3.08
CA VAL A 99 9.50 3.21 -2.64
C VAL A 99 9.07 1.99 -3.46
N GLN A 100 9.24 2.04 -4.79
CA GLN A 100 8.92 0.94 -5.68
C GLN A 100 9.72 -0.32 -5.35
N ARG A 101 11.04 -0.20 -5.18
CA ARG A 101 11.89 -1.33 -4.79
C ARG A 101 11.48 -1.93 -3.45
N PHE A 102 11.21 -1.09 -2.45
CA PHE A 102 10.76 -1.55 -1.14
C PHE A 102 9.40 -2.28 -1.22
N TRP A 103 8.47 -1.76 -2.02
CA TRP A 103 7.17 -2.38 -2.28
C TRP A 103 7.33 -3.75 -2.94
N GLU A 104 8.15 -3.87 -3.99
CA GLU A 104 8.43 -5.14 -4.68
C GLU A 104 9.01 -6.19 -3.73
N GLN A 105 10.02 -5.82 -2.94
CA GLN A 105 10.66 -6.71 -1.97
C GLN A 105 9.69 -7.15 -0.88
N SER A 106 8.88 -6.23 -0.36
CA SER A 106 7.88 -6.52 0.68
C SER A 106 6.80 -7.45 0.16
N LEU A 107 6.31 -7.22 -1.07
CA LEU A 107 5.30 -8.06 -1.70
C LEU A 107 5.82 -9.47 -1.99
N MET A 108 7.06 -9.57 -2.50
CA MET A 108 7.72 -10.85 -2.73
C MET A 108 7.84 -11.65 -1.43
N ARG A 109 8.29 -11.03 -0.34
CA ARG A 109 8.37 -11.68 0.99
C ARG A 109 7.01 -12.24 1.42
N VAL A 110 5.96 -11.41 1.39
CA VAL A 110 4.61 -11.81 1.80
C VAL A 110 4.09 -12.96 0.94
N MET A 111 4.35 -12.93 -0.37
CA MET A 111 3.93 -14.00 -1.27
C MET A 111 4.66 -15.32 -0.97
N MET A 112 5.97 -15.26 -0.74
CA MET A 112 6.77 -16.44 -0.38
C MET A 112 6.32 -17.05 0.94
N GLU A 113 6.06 -16.24 1.98
CA GLU A 113 5.54 -16.71 3.26
C GLU A 113 4.19 -17.42 3.11
N LYS A 114 3.28 -16.84 2.32
CA LYS A 114 1.98 -17.47 2.00
C LYS A 114 2.17 -18.81 1.29
N LYS A 115 3.06 -18.88 0.31
CA LYS A 115 3.31 -20.12 -0.44
C LYS A 115 3.92 -21.20 0.45
N LEU A 116 4.89 -20.83 1.29
CA LEU A 116 5.51 -21.75 2.23
C LEU A 116 4.48 -22.35 3.19
N LYS A 117 3.59 -21.51 3.74
CA LYS A 117 2.50 -21.95 4.62
C LYS A 117 1.52 -22.88 3.92
N GLU A 118 1.18 -22.62 2.66
CA GLU A 118 0.34 -23.50 1.85
C GLU A 118 0.97 -24.89 1.71
N LEU A 119 2.26 -24.93 1.34
CA LEU A 119 3.00 -26.19 1.14
C LEU A 119 3.14 -27.00 2.43
N GLN A 120 3.40 -26.34 3.56
CA GLN A 120 3.47 -26.97 4.88
C GLN A 120 2.13 -27.57 5.35
N SER A 121 1.01 -27.01 4.89
CA SER A 121 -0.33 -27.43 5.31
C SER A 121 -0.87 -28.61 4.51
N ARG A 122 -0.15 -29.11 3.50
CA ARG A 122 -0.57 -30.25 2.67
C ARG A 122 -0.33 -31.59 3.40
N PRO A 123 -1.36 -32.46 3.55
CA PRO A 123 -1.18 -33.78 4.13
C PRO A 123 -0.24 -34.66 3.29
N ALA A 124 0.63 -35.42 3.96
CA ALA A 124 1.95 -35.82 3.47
C ALA A 124 2.01 -36.85 2.32
N GLY A 125 2.92 -36.55 1.39
CA GLY A 125 3.63 -37.49 0.50
C GLY A 125 5.05 -37.02 0.14
N HIS A 126 5.55 -35.95 0.77
CA HIS A 126 6.84 -35.31 0.48
C HIS A 126 7.66 -35.18 1.77
N ALA A 127 8.99 -35.26 1.66
CA ALA A 127 9.90 -35.34 2.80
C ALA A 127 9.73 -34.10 3.72
N PRO A 128 9.58 -34.28 5.05
CA PRO A 128 9.17 -33.21 5.98
C PRO A 128 10.05 -31.95 6.04
N ASN A 129 11.27 -31.97 5.48
CA ASN A 129 12.30 -30.96 5.72
C ASN A 129 12.87 -30.29 4.47
N ASP A 130 12.41 -30.59 3.25
CA ASP A 130 12.86 -29.90 2.05
C ASP A 130 11.70 -29.53 1.12
N LEU A 131 11.38 -28.23 1.09
CA LEU A 131 10.31 -27.65 0.28
C LEU A 131 10.84 -27.05 -1.03
N ARG A 132 12.16 -27.11 -1.30
CA ARG A 132 12.75 -26.59 -2.54
C ARG A 132 12.10 -27.17 -3.80
N PRO A 133 11.87 -28.50 -3.91
CA PRO A 133 11.30 -29.06 -5.13
C PRO A 133 9.89 -28.53 -5.46
N ASP A 134 9.07 -28.28 -4.43
CA ASP A 134 7.72 -27.74 -4.61
C ASP A 134 7.74 -26.24 -4.92
N ILE A 135 8.72 -25.50 -4.38
CA ILE A 135 8.95 -24.09 -4.72
C ILE A 135 9.44 -23.98 -6.16
N ASP A 136 10.43 -24.79 -6.55
CA ASP A 136 10.99 -24.78 -7.91
C ASP A 136 9.90 -25.11 -8.92
N ARG A 137 9.08 -26.14 -8.66
CA ARG A 137 7.93 -26.47 -9.51
C ARG A 137 6.97 -25.30 -9.66
N TRP A 138 6.65 -24.62 -8.55
CA TRP A 138 5.78 -23.44 -8.59
C TRP A 138 6.39 -22.29 -9.39
N LEU A 139 7.70 -22.05 -9.28
CA LEU A 139 8.38 -21.01 -10.08
C LEU A 139 8.37 -21.35 -11.58
N GLU A 140 8.55 -22.61 -11.94
CA GLU A 140 8.42 -23.09 -13.31
C GLU A 140 7.00 -22.89 -13.85
N GLU A 141 5.97 -23.23 -13.07
CA GLU A 141 4.56 -22.98 -13.42
C GLU A 141 4.28 -21.48 -13.65
N LEU A 142 4.83 -20.60 -12.80
CA LEU A 142 4.71 -19.15 -12.98
C LEU A 142 5.38 -18.70 -14.28
N ARG A 143 6.56 -19.23 -14.59
CA ARG A 143 7.31 -18.89 -15.80
C ARG A 143 6.58 -19.34 -17.05
N ASP A 144 6.02 -20.55 -17.04
CA ASP A 144 5.31 -21.13 -18.19
C ASP A 144 3.99 -20.39 -18.48
N ASN A 145 3.34 -19.85 -17.44
CA ASN A 145 2.17 -18.99 -17.57
C ASN A 145 2.52 -17.53 -17.93
N ALA A 146 3.79 -17.16 -17.87
CA ALA A 146 4.25 -15.81 -18.16
C ALA A 146 4.75 -15.68 -19.61
N ARG A 147 4.46 -14.55 -20.25
CA ARG A 147 5.09 -14.19 -21.53
C ARG A 147 6.47 -13.57 -21.27
N VAL A 148 7.48 -14.40 -21.07
CA VAL A 148 8.86 -13.94 -20.86
C VAL A 148 9.53 -13.62 -22.20
N LYS A 149 10.13 -12.44 -22.33
CA LYS A 149 10.95 -12.04 -23.48
C LYS A 149 12.29 -11.49 -22.99
N ILE A 150 13.39 -12.06 -23.46
CA ILE A 150 14.75 -11.63 -23.10
C ILE A 150 15.40 -11.03 -24.34
N ASN A 151 15.82 -9.76 -24.28
CA ASN A 151 16.55 -9.11 -25.36
C ASN A 151 18.07 -9.32 -25.20
N GLY A 152 18.57 -10.48 -25.65
CA GLY A 152 19.98 -10.85 -25.51
C GLY A 152 20.98 -9.97 -26.26
N LYS A 153 20.53 -9.06 -27.14
CA LYS A 153 21.42 -8.12 -27.85
C LYS A 153 21.99 -7.03 -26.95
N VAL A 154 21.35 -6.73 -25.83
CA VAL A 154 21.75 -5.69 -24.86
C VAL A 154 22.60 -6.26 -23.73
N LEU A 155 22.75 -7.59 -23.65
CA LEU A 155 23.48 -8.28 -22.58
C LEU A 155 24.93 -8.63 -22.96
N LYS A 156 25.39 -8.22 -24.15
CA LYS A 156 26.75 -8.45 -24.65
C LYS A 156 27.47 -7.11 -24.86
N ASP A 157 27.72 -6.41 -23.77
CA ASP A 157 28.74 -5.36 -23.66
C ASP A 157 29.62 -5.68 -22.45
#